data_AF-A0A382PU96-F1
#
_entry.id   AF-A0A382PU96-F1
#
_cell.length_a   1.000
_cell.length_b   1.000
_cell.length_c   1.000
_cell.angle_alpha   90.00
_cell.angle_beta   90.00
_cell.angle_gamma   90.00
#
_symmetry.space_group_name_H-M   'P 1'
#
loop_
_entity.id
_entity.type
_entity.pdbx_description
1 polymer ?
#
loop_
_entity_poly.entity_id
_entity_poly.type
_entity_poly.pdbx_seq_one_letter_code
_entity_poly.pdbx_strand_id
1 'polypeptide(L)'
;MAIRAGVDTGGTFTDLVIFDSESNEIRSSKCLSTHKVPVDAFRNTFRQLNVKPQTISGLVHGTTIATNALIERKGGSVAYVTTAGFEDVPFIQRTNRPELYNLAWEKSLPMVARRSD
;
A
#
# COMPACT_ATOMS: atom_id res chain seq x y z
N MET A 1 13.20 6.44 -27.75
CA MET A 1 12.09 5.71 -27.11
C MET A 1 12.16 5.84 -25.60
N ALA A 2 11.21 6.56 -25.01
CA ALA A 2 11.06 6.62 -23.55
C ALA A 2 9.60 6.36 -23.20
N ILE A 3 9.21 5.08 -23.10
CA ILE A 3 7.90 4.73 -22.54
C ILE A 3 7.98 4.94 -21.02
N ARG A 4 7.04 5.69 -20.46
CA ARG A 4 6.87 5.84 -19.01
C ARG A 4 5.63 5.09 -18.58
N ALA A 5 5.68 4.44 -17.42
CA ALA A 5 4.55 3.70 -16.88
C ALA A 5 4.21 4.11 -15.46
N GLY A 6 2.92 4.16 -15.18
CA GLY A 6 2.36 4.21 -13.83
C GLY A 6 1.53 2.95 -13.61
N VAL A 7 1.77 2.25 -12.49
CA VAL A 7 0.92 1.14 -12.05
C VAL A 7 0.29 1.49 -10.71
N ASP A 8 -0.99 1.15 -10.55
CA ASP A 8 -1.68 1.14 -9.26
C ASP A 8 -2.15 -0.27 -8.93
N THR A 9 -1.58 -0.86 -7.88
CA THR A 9 -1.98 -2.18 -7.38
C THR A 9 -2.97 -2.01 -6.25
N GLY A 10 -4.25 -2.18 -6.58
CA GLY A 10 -5.39 -2.11 -5.66
C GLY A 10 -5.74 -3.43 -4.99
N GLY A 11 -6.79 -3.38 -4.15
CA GLY A 11 -7.41 -4.58 -3.59
C GLY A 11 -8.03 -5.47 -4.69
N THR A 12 -8.94 -4.92 -5.48
CA THR A 12 -9.67 -5.70 -6.48
C THR A 12 -8.96 -5.76 -7.84
N PHE A 13 -8.38 -4.64 -8.26
CA PHE A 13 -7.80 -4.48 -9.59
C PHE A 13 -6.39 -3.91 -9.54
N THR A 14 -5.61 -4.26 -10.56
CA THR A 14 -4.33 -3.65 -10.87
C THR A 14 -4.48 -2.90 -12.19
N ASP A 15 -4.15 -1.63 -12.18
CA ASP A 15 -4.30 -0.70 -13.29
C ASP A 15 -2.92 -0.26 -13.78
N LEU A 16 -2.66 -0.33 -15.08
CA LEU A 16 -1.42 0.14 -15.70
C LEU A 16 -1.75 1.20 -16.75
N VAL A 17 -1.06 2.33 -16.66
CA VAL A 17 -1.10 3.40 -17.66
C VAL A 17 0.30 3.59 -18.22
N ILE A 18 0.42 3.64 -19.54
CA ILE A 18 1.68 3.95 -20.22
C ILE A 18 1.53 5.19 -21.07
N PHE A 19 2.59 6.00 -21.11
CA PHE A 19 2.75 7.12 -22.01
C PHE A 19 3.97 6.86 -22.91
N ASP A 20 3.74 6.87 -24.22
CA ASP A 20 4.79 6.75 -25.23
C ASP A 20 5.15 8.14 -25.76
N SER A 21 6.37 8.59 -25.50
CA SER A 21 6.84 9.91 -25.91
C SER A 21 7.02 10.08 -27.42
N GLU A 22 7.13 8.98 -28.19
CA GLU A 22 7.32 9.05 -29.65
C GLU A 22 6.00 9.15 -30.39
N SER A 23 5.03 8.29 -30.06
CA SER A 23 3.69 8.37 -30.65
C SER A 23 2.78 9.42 -29.99
N ASN A 24 3.19 9.94 -28.82
CA ASN A 24 2.37 10.80 -27.97
C ASN A 24 1.04 10.15 -27.55
N GLU A 25 1.03 8.82 -27.43
CA GLU A 25 -0.16 8.05 -27.06
C GLU A 25 -0.15 7.65 -25.59
N ILE A 26 -1.36 7.63 -25.02
CA ILE A 26 -1.63 7.04 -23.70
C ILE A 26 -2.42 5.76 -23.92
N ARG A 27 -1.95 4.66 -23.33
CA ARG A 27 -2.66 3.37 -23.31
C ARG A 27 -2.82 2.90 -21.88
N SER A 28 -3.91 2.17 -21.61
CA SER A 28 -4.17 1.63 -20.28
C SER A 28 -4.70 0.21 -20.32
N SER A 29 -4.44 -0.53 -19.26
CA SER A 29 -4.93 -1.89 -19.06
C SER A 29 -5.31 -2.12 -17.61
N LYS A 30 -6.24 -3.06 -17.40
CA LYS A 30 -6.80 -3.36 -16.08
C LYS A 30 -6.98 -4.87 -15.98
N CYS A 31 -6.49 -5.44 -14.90
CA CYS A 31 -6.76 -6.84 -14.59
C CYS A 31 -7.12 -7.00 -13.11
N LEU A 32 -7.65 -8.18 -12.75
CA LEU A 32 -7.85 -8.53 -11.34
C LEU A 32 -6.49 -8.56 -10.60
N SER A 33 -6.50 -8.04 -9.38
CA SER A 33 -5.35 -8.14 -8.47
C SER A 33 -5.11 -9.57 -8.03
N THR A 34 -3.84 -9.93 -7.84
CA THR A 34 -3.44 -11.26 -7.37
C THR A 34 -2.79 -11.14 -5.99
N HIS A 35 -3.59 -11.13 -4.91
CA HIS A 35 -3.09 -10.79 -3.56
C HIS A 35 -1.92 -11.62 -3.05
N LYS A 36 -1.90 -12.93 -3.34
CA LYS A 36 -0.80 -13.82 -2.92
C LYS A 36 0.48 -13.58 -3.71
N VAL A 37 0.34 -13.11 -4.95
CA VAL A 37 1.45 -12.93 -5.89
C VAL A 37 1.20 -11.64 -6.71
N PRO A 38 1.34 -10.44 -6.13
CA PRO A 38 0.98 -9.18 -6.80
C PRO A 38 1.70 -8.94 -8.12
N VAL A 39 2.91 -9.52 -8.27
CA VAL A 39 3.70 -9.45 -9.50
C VAL A 39 3.00 -10.10 -10.71
N ASP A 40 2.10 -11.05 -10.51
CA ASP A 40 1.39 -11.70 -11.62
C ASP A 40 0.33 -10.77 -12.23
N ALA A 41 -0.37 -10.00 -11.40
CA ALA A 41 -1.28 -8.95 -11.87
C ALA A 41 -0.51 -7.88 -12.67
N PHE A 42 0.64 -7.44 -12.15
CA PHE A 42 1.55 -6.54 -12.86
C PHE A 42 1.98 -7.11 -14.22
N ARG A 43 2.37 -8.38 -14.31
CA ARG A 43 2.74 -9.00 -15.60
C ARG A 43 1.57 -9.08 -16.58
N ASN A 44 0.36 -9.32 -16.07
CA ASN A 44 -0.84 -9.44 -16.90
C ASN A 44 -1.23 -8.11 -17.55
N THR A 45 -1.10 -6.99 -16.84
CA THR A 45 -1.36 -5.66 -17.42
C THR A 45 -0.40 -5.32 -18.56
N PHE A 46 0.91 -5.59 -18.39
CA PHE A 46 1.89 -5.43 -19.47
C PHE A 46 1.59 -6.32 -20.69
N ARG A 47 1.15 -7.56 -20.46
CA ARG A 47 0.77 -8.49 -21.54
C ARG A 47 -0.44 -7.98 -22.32
N GLN A 48 -1.45 -7.42 -21.64
CA GLN A 48 -2.65 -6.85 -22.30
C GLN A 48 -2.30 -5.67 -23.22
N LEU A 49 -1.30 -4.86 -22.87
CA LEU A 49 -0.82 -3.75 -23.72
C LEU A 49 0.20 -4.18 -24.78
N ASN A 50 0.61 -5.45 -24.79
CA ASN A 50 1.66 -5.98 -25.66
C ASN A 50 2.97 -5.15 -25.59
N VAL A 51 3.32 -4.68 -24.39
CA VAL A 51 4.52 -3.85 -24.15
C VAL A 51 5.57 -4.67 -23.41
N LYS A 52 6.81 -4.65 -23.93
CA LYS A 52 7.93 -5.34 -23.30
C LYS A 52 8.44 -4.49 -22.12
N PRO A 53 8.59 -5.04 -20.90
CA PRO A 53 9.09 -4.27 -19.75
C PRO A 53 10.43 -3.56 -19.98
N GLN A 54 11.28 -4.13 -20.85
CA GLN A 54 12.60 -3.57 -21.19
C GLN A 54 12.53 -2.23 -21.95
N THR A 55 11.37 -1.88 -22.54
CA THR A 55 11.20 -0.60 -23.26
C THR A 55 10.77 0.54 -22.32
N ILE A 56 10.53 0.25 -21.04
CA ILE A 56 10.11 1.21 -20.03
C ILE A 56 11.34 1.96 -19.53
N SER A 57 11.35 3.28 -19.74
CA SER A 57 12.39 4.20 -19.27
C SER A 57 12.17 4.67 -17.83
N GLY A 58 10.96 4.53 -17.30
CA GLY A 58 10.63 4.89 -15.93
C GLY A 58 9.29 4.29 -15.49
N LEU A 59 9.25 3.82 -14.24
CA LEU A 59 8.08 3.20 -13.63
C LEU A 59 7.76 3.89 -12.30
N VAL A 60 6.52 4.30 -12.13
CA VAL A 60 5.95 4.70 -10.84
C VAL A 60 4.99 3.60 -10.38
N HIS A 61 5.19 3.08 -9.18
CA HIS A 61 4.33 2.05 -8.60
C HIS A 61 3.60 2.63 -7.37
N GLY A 62 2.29 2.81 -7.49
CA GLY A 62 1.38 3.05 -6.39
C GLY A 62 0.72 1.75 -5.94
N THR A 63 0.48 1.59 -4.64
CA THR A 63 -0.29 0.45 -4.14
C THR A 63 -1.05 0.81 -2.89
N THR A 64 -2.23 0.19 -2.74
CA THR A 64 -3.04 0.29 -1.52
C THR A 64 -2.83 -0.91 -0.58
N ILE A 65 -1.99 -1.88 -0.93
CA ILE A 65 -1.75 -3.10 -0.12
C ILE A 65 -1.29 -2.72 1.29
N ALA A 66 -0.31 -1.82 1.41
CA ALA A 66 0.23 -1.41 2.72
C ALA A 66 -0.81 -0.66 3.57
N THR A 67 -1.56 0.25 2.95
CA THR A 67 -2.61 1.02 3.64
C THR A 67 -3.74 0.11 4.11
N ASN A 68 -4.19 -0.82 3.26
CA ASN A 68 -5.23 -1.78 3.63
C ASN A 68 -4.73 -2.74 4.71
N ALA A 69 -3.49 -3.20 4.65
CA ALA A 69 -2.88 -3.98 5.72
C ALA A 69 -2.90 -3.25 7.06
N LEU A 70 -2.63 -1.94 7.07
CA LEU A 70 -2.69 -1.11 8.28
C LEU A 70 -4.13 -0.96 8.81
N ILE A 71 -5.08 -0.62 7.93
CA ILE A 71 -6.50 -0.42 8.29
C ILE A 71 -7.11 -1.74 8.81
N GLU A 72 -6.84 -2.85 8.14
CA GLU A 72 -7.34 -4.18 8.50
C GLU A 72 -6.53 -4.85 9.63
N ARG A 73 -5.48 -4.19 10.13
CA ARG A 73 -4.53 -4.73 11.12
C ARG A 73 -3.94 -6.09 10.71
N LYS A 74 -3.72 -6.30 9.41
CA LYS A 74 -3.11 -7.50 8.84
C LYS A 74 -1.64 -7.22 8.55
N GLY A 75 -0.80 -7.43 9.56
CA GLY A 75 0.65 -7.28 9.45
C GLY A 75 1.40 -8.48 10.02
N GLY A 76 2.72 -8.42 10.00
CA GLY A 76 3.55 -9.36 10.75
C GLY A 76 3.53 -9.06 12.24
N SER A 77 3.85 -10.06 13.05
CA SER A 77 4.12 -9.85 14.49
C SER A 77 5.34 -8.96 14.66
N VAL A 78 5.22 -7.95 15.52
CA VAL A 78 6.29 -6.96 15.78
C VAL A 78 6.65 -6.94 17.27
N ALA A 79 7.91 -6.62 17.56
CA ALA A 79 8.37 -6.32 18.91
C ALA A 79 8.62 -4.81 19.04
N TYR A 80 8.11 -4.21 20.12
CA TYR A 80 8.42 -2.84 20.50
C TYR A 80 9.49 -2.84 21.58
N VAL A 81 10.66 -2.28 21.27
CA VAL A 81 11.79 -2.14 22.20
C VAL A 81 11.97 -0.67 22.51
N THR A 82 12.04 -0.34 23.80
CA THR A 82 12.10 1.03 24.29
C THR A 82 12.92 1.12 25.57
N THR A 83 13.14 2.34 26.06
CA THR A 83 13.79 2.59 27.35
C THR A 83 12.91 2.07 28.49
N ALA A 84 13.55 1.51 29.52
CA ALA A 84 12.84 1.07 30.73
C ALA A 84 11.97 2.19 31.31
N GLY A 85 10.69 1.89 31.57
CA GLY A 85 9.69 2.85 32.04
C GLY A 85 8.91 3.57 30.93
N PHE A 86 9.19 3.29 29.64
CA PHE A 86 8.48 3.86 28.49
C PHE A 86 7.70 2.82 27.67
N GLU A 87 7.49 1.62 28.22
CA GLU A 87 6.82 0.50 27.55
C GLU A 87 5.38 0.84 27.13
N ASP A 88 4.74 1.75 27.86
CA ASP A 88 3.34 2.11 27.68
C ASP A 88 3.11 3.22 26.64
N VAL A 89 4.15 3.79 26.04
CA VAL A 89 4.04 4.88 25.05
C VAL A 89 3.08 4.55 23.89
N PRO A 90 3.10 3.36 23.26
CA PRO A 90 2.14 3.00 22.21
C PRO A 90 0.69 2.94 22.71
N PHE A 91 0.49 2.61 23.98
CA PHE A 91 -0.83 2.53 24.60
C PHE A 91 -1.32 3.90 25.04
N ILE A 92 -0.44 4.79 25.51
CA ILE A 92 -0.79 6.16 25.90
C ILE A 92 -1.11 6.99 24.65
N GLN A 93 -0.31 6.84 23.59
CA GLN A 93 -0.37 7.61 22.34
C GLN A 93 -0.15 9.12 22.59
N ARG A 94 -0.46 9.97 21.62
CA ARG A 94 -0.18 11.42 21.68
C ARG A 94 -1.34 12.26 22.23
N THR A 95 -2.33 11.62 22.86
CA THR A 95 -3.56 12.27 23.35
C THR A 95 -4.23 13.16 22.29
N ASN A 96 -4.03 12.86 21.00
CA ASN A 96 -4.85 13.49 19.97
C ASN A 96 -6.28 12.97 20.19
N ARG A 97 -7.24 13.89 20.31
CA ARG A 97 -8.64 13.55 20.49
C ARG A 97 -9.37 14.04 19.24
N PRO A 98 -9.62 13.15 18.26
CA PRO A 98 -10.40 13.50 17.08
C PRO A 98 -11.77 14.08 17.47
N GLU A 99 -12.33 13.59 18.57
CA GLU A 99 -13.61 14.01 19.13
C GLU A 99 -13.41 14.64 20.53
N LEU A 100 -13.00 15.91 20.56
CA LEU A 100 -12.54 16.59 21.79
C LEU A 100 -13.54 16.54 22.97
N TYR A 101 -14.84 16.59 22.69
CA TYR A 101 -15.90 16.64 23.70
C TYR A 101 -16.69 15.33 23.86
N ASN A 102 -16.30 14.27 23.15
CA ASN A 102 -16.93 12.97 23.32
C ASN A 102 -16.25 12.21 24.46
N LEU A 103 -16.88 12.20 25.63
CA LEU A 103 -16.39 11.45 26.80
C LEU A 103 -16.45 9.93 26.62
N ALA A 104 -17.24 9.44 25.66
CA ALA A 104 -17.35 8.03 25.31
C ALA A 104 -16.41 7.61 24.17
N TRP A 105 -15.53 8.52 23.70
CA TRP A 105 -14.59 8.19 22.63
C TRP A 105 -13.60 7.11 23.07
N GLU A 106 -13.54 6.03 22.29
CA GLU A 106 -12.58 4.95 22.49
C GLU A 106 -11.36 5.13 21.60
N LYS A 107 -10.18 5.07 22.23
CA LYS A 107 -8.91 5.16 21.53
C LYS A 107 -8.61 3.85 20.81
N SER A 108 -8.12 3.95 19.57
CA SER A 108 -7.67 2.76 18.83
C SER A 108 -6.55 2.05 19.58
N LEU A 109 -6.59 0.72 19.63
CA LEU A 109 -5.52 -0.09 20.22
C LEU A 109 -4.20 0.10 19.45
N PRO A 110 -3.03 0.02 20.09
CA PRO A 110 -1.75 0.01 19.35
C PRO A 110 -1.62 -1.21 18.43
N MET A 111 -0.60 -1.20 17.57
CA MET A 111 -0.27 -2.34 16.67
C MET A 111 0.59 -3.43 17.36
N VAL A 112 0.77 -3.33 18.68
CA VAL A 112 1.56 -4.26 19.49
C VAL A 112 0.79 -4.57 20.77
N ALA A 113 0.80 -5.84 21.20
CA ALA A 113 0.21 -6.28 22.46
C ALA A 113 1.23 -6.17 23.60
N ARG A 114 0.78 -6.12 24.87
CA ARG A 114 1.73 -6.33 25.96
C ARG A 114 2.15 -7.80 25.96
N ARG A 115 3.37 -8.06 26.46
CA ARG A 115 3.85 -9.43 26.66
C ARG A 115 2.99 -10.22 27.66
N SER A 116 2.31 -9.52 28.55
CA SER A 116 1.49 -10.09 29.63
C SER A 116 0.03 -10.33 29.25
N ASP A 117 -0.39 -9.90 28.05
CA ASP A 117 -1.74 -10.13 27.52
C ASP A 117 -1.77 -11.44 26.72
#